data_AF-A0A2H9STL7-F1
#
_entry.id   AF-A0A2H9STL7-F1
#
_cell.length_a   1.000
_cell.length_b   1.000
_cell.length_c   1.000
_cell.angle_alpha   90.00
_cell.angle_beta   90.00
_cell.angle_gamma   90.00
#
_symmetry.space_group_name_H-M   'P 1'
#
loop_
_entity.id
_entity.type
_entity.pdbx_description
1 polymer ?
#
loop_
_entity_poly.entity_id
_entity_poly.type
_entity_poly.pdbx_seq_one_letter_code
_entity_poly.pdbx_strand_id
1 'polypeptide(L)'
;MTTLIDTQKFDNYLDQVQAFTIRMSKEENVLAELLNLIENQQIEWCEIPSYEEFFNGEIAFFKQEYEQALKYYLQARQIPYFQFFCYRASAFVSKAIGNTEKAISFGRKALKFFPEDYLLLNLLKELLSSESHKESVQEIDQKLFSLEQDEPSAEISLGEKEVSELSQIFEPHREVHQDLFFEEQLQTPPKNFTDLPSYDFSSIQTFPTTLPEVMQVTPNPTFIQQDQSSLDTHIESFQKEQNQKLEEYLEQLRKRVIPNQCLFILNGNVKENFSSLSLDHFFLTERSRKASGGFYLRWNSKGIVINPGKHFLRHFHEQGLHICDIDYVIVTQENSEAYADIKEIHDLASQINKIGLEAKPIHYYLNQKAYQELAQALKPTYKQARNTLHSLDLFIDSAELEKVELNHEICLHYFALSSDQRGPLGIRLDLRDAEGKEIYLGYVSGATSASMAAQHLKQCDVIIGSFGNSNDEGNHTESLGYFGSLALMQEATPRLFLCTEFGGREGDIRIEIAKKLRAESQFLAKTVVLPGDVGLLLDLEQHHVQCSFSQKWVSPTEIRTLKSKEPFGKLAYLSSDCYL
;
A
#
# COMPACT_ATOMS: atom_id res chain seq x y z
N MET A 1 13.77 24.06 -2.55
CA MET A 1 13.67 24.01 -4.02
C MET A 1 14.09 22.62 -4.43
N THR A 2 13.15 21.75 -4.77
CA THR A 2 13.45 20.48 -5.43
C THR A 2 13.88 20.84 -6.84
N THR A 3 15.18 20.71 -7.13
CA THR A 3 15.71 20.78 -8.49
C THR A 3 15.00 19.69 -9.30
N LEU A 4 14.17 20.10 -10.26
CA LEU A 4 13.57 19.19 -11.23
C LEU A 4 14.72 18.51 -11.98
N ILE A 5 14.79 17.18 -11.88
CA ILE A 5 15.76 16.35 -12.59
C ILE A 5 15.46 16.49 -14.09
N ASP A 6 16.47 16.87 -14.87
CA ASP A 6 16.40 16.89 -16.32
C ASP A 6 16.55 15.45 -16.84
N THR A 7 15.43 14.72 -16.85
CA THR A 7 15.38 13.30 -17.25
C THR A 7 15.87 13.09 -18.68
N GLN A 8 15.57 14.02 -19.58
CA GLN A 8 15.99 13.94 -20.98
C GLN A 8 17.51 13.97 -21.13
N LYS A 9 18.19 14.81 -20.33
CA LYS A 9 19.65 14.87 -20.34
C LYS A 9 20.27 13.57 -19.78
N PHE A 10 19.64 12.97 -18.78
CA PHE A 10 20.08 11.70 -18.19
C PHE A 10 19.90 10.53 -19.15
N ASP A 11 18.74 10.43 -19.81
CA ASP A 11 18.45 9.38 -20.79
C ASP A 11 19.45 9.44 -21.97
N ASN A 12 19.74 10.65 -22.47
CA ASN A 12 20.77 10.85 -23.51
C ASN A 12 22.18 10.43 -23.07
N TYR A 13 22.50 10.54 -21.78
CA TYR A 13 23.76 10.01 -21.26
C TYR A 13 23.77 8.47 -21.29
N LEU A 14 22.67 7.82 -20.90
CA LEU A 14 22.56 6.37 -20.93
C LEU A 14 22.64 5.81 -22.36
N ASP A 15 22.01 6.48 -23.33
CA ASP A 15 22.11 6.13 -24.75
C ASP A 15 23.57 6.19 -25.24
N GLN A 16 24.30 7.23 -24.85
CA GLN A 16 25.72 7.36 -25.19
C GLN A 16 26.54 6.24 -24.55
N VAL A 17 26.36 5.97 -23.25
CA VAL A 17 27.06 4.87 -22.56
C VAL A 17 26.76 3.53 -23.24
N GLN A 18 25.49 3.25 -23.56
CA GLN A 18 25.08 2.04 -24.27
C GLN A 18 25.80 1.92 -25.63
N ALA A 19 25.84 2.98 -26.43
CA ALA A 19 26.57 2.99 -27.71
C ALA A 19 28.07 2.72 -27.53
N PHE A 20 28.70 3.29 -26.49
CA PHE A 20 30.09 3.01 -26.14
C PHE A 20 30.28 1.54 -25.72
N THR A 21 29.38 0.96 -24.92
CA THR A 21 29.48 -0.45 -24.50
C THR A 21 29.36 -1.44 -25.66
N ILE A 22 28.50 -1.16 -26.65
CA ILE A 22 28.41 -1.95 -27.88
C ILE A 22 29.74 -1.87 -28.64
N ARG A 23 30.30 -0.67 -28.82
CA ARG A 23 31.59 -0.45 -29.49
C ARG A 23 32.78 -1.08 -28.76
N MET A 24 32.77 -1.12 -27.43
CA MET A 24 33.82 -1.75 -26.62
C MET A 24 34.03 -3.23 -26.96
N SER A 25 33.02 -3.92 -27.49
CA SER A 25 33.17 -5.31 -27.95
C SER A 25 33.89 -5.46 -29.30
N LYS A 26 34.08 -4.37 -30.04
CA LYS A 26 34.58 -4.34 -31.43
C LYS A 26 35.88 -3.55 -31.60
N GLU A 27 36.14 -2.57 -30.75
CA GLU A 27 37.23 -1.60 -30.90
C GLU A 27 38.14 -1.54 -29.66
N GLU A 28 39.45 -1.46 -29.87
CA GLU A 28 40.42 -1.20 -28.80
C GLU A 28 40.44 0.29 -28.43
N ASN A 29 40.64 0.61 -27.14
CA ASN A 29 40.69 1.97 -26.55
C ASN A 29 39.36 2.69 -26.28
N VAL A 30 38.21 2.10 -26.61
CA VAL A 30 36.88 2.70 -26.35
C VAL A 30 36.60 2.88 -24.85
N LEU A 31 37.17 2.03 -23.99
CA LEU A 31 37.05 2.17 -22.53
C LEU A 31 37.58 3.52 -22.03
N ALA A 32 38.69 4.02 -22.60
CA ALA A 32 39.25 5.31 -22.19
C ALA A 32 38.35 6.47 -22.64
N GLU A 33 37.73 6.37 -23.82
CA GLU A 33 36.75 7.34 -24.31
C GLU A 33 35.50 7.36 -23.42
N LEU A 34 35.00 6.19 -23.03
CA LEU A 34 33.86 6.05 -22.13
C LEU A 34 34.15 6.62 -20.74
N LEU A 35 35.31 6.32 -20.15
CA LEU A 35 35.68 6.89 -18.85
C LEU A 35 35.81 8.42 -18.92
N ASN A 36 36.37 8.97 -19.99
CA ASN A 36 36.40 10.41 -20.21
C ASN A 36 34.99 11.02 -20.36
N LEU A 37 34.06 10.33 -21.04
CA LEU A 37 32.66 10.76 -21.12
C LEU A 37 32.05 10.85 -19.73
N ILE A 38 32.24 9.82 -18.90
CA ILE A 38 31.69 9.74 -17.55
C ILE A 38 32.29 10.85 -16.66
N GLU A 39 33.60 11.07 -16.70
CA GLU A 39 34.27 12.14 -15.95
C GLU A 39 33.79 13.54 -16.38
N ASN A 40 33.59 13.76 -17.68
CA ASN A 40 33.06 15.03 -18.18
C ASN A 40 31.61 15.27 -17.72
N GLN A 41 30.77 14.22 -17.72
CA GLN A 41 29.41 14.31 -17.20
C GLN A 41 29.40 14.53 -15.69
N GLN A 42 30.32 13.92 -14.93
CA GLN A 42 30.46 14.19 -13.50
C GLN A 42 30.74 15.66 -13.20
N ILE A 43 31.63 16.30 -13.97
CA ILE A 43 31.92 17.74 -13.84
C ILE A 43 30.67 18.58 -14.15
N GLU A 44 29.93 18.21 -15.20
CA GLU A 44 28.75 18.95 -15.64
C GLU A 44 27.58 18.88 -14.61
N TRP A 45 27.53 17.83 -13.79
CA TRP A 45 26.48 17.60 -12.79
C TRP A 45 26.96 17.76 -11.33
N CYS A 46 28.15 18.32 -11.12
CA CYS A 46 28.83 18.37 -9.81
C CYS A 46 28.11 19.16 -8.72
N GLU A 47 27.06 19.92 -9.05
CA GLU A 47 26.29 20.70 -8.08
C GLU A 47 25.31 19.84 -7.26
N ILE A 48 25.11 18.56 -7.64
CA ILE A 48 24.16 17.65 -6.97
C ILE A 48 24.92 16.43 -6.40
N PRO A 49 25.06 16.30 -5.06
CA PRO A 49 25.84 15.22 -4.42
C PRO A 49 25.40 13.80 -4.83
N SER A 50 24.11 13.57 -5.10
CA SER A 50 23.63 12.25 -5.53
C SER A 50 24.15 11.83 -6.92
N TYR A 51 24.49 12.78 -7.80
CA TYR A 51 25.06 12.47 -9.11
C TYR A 51 26.56 12.24 -9.05
N GLU A 52 27.28 12.91 -8.14
CA GLU A 52 28.70 12.64 -7.88
C GLU A 52 28.89 11.15 -7.52
N GLU A 53 28.04 10.65 -6.62
CA GLU A 53 28.11 9.27 -6.13
C GLU A 53 27.74 8.27 -7.23
N PHE A 54 26.78 8.63 -8.08
CA PHE A 54 26.44 7.83 -9.24
C PHE A 54 27.59 7.69 -10.24
N PHE A 55 28.21 8.80 -10.65
CA PHE A 55 29.30 8.77 -11.62
C PHE A 55 30.55 8.08 -11.07
N ASN A 56 30.83 8.22 -9.77
CA ASN A 56 31.85 7.41 -9.08
C ASN A 56 31.53 5.90 -9.17
N GLY A 57 30.24 5.54 -9.09
CA GLY A 57 29.76 4.18 -9.33
C GLY A 57 29.99 3.69 -10.75
N GLU A 58 29.64 4.49 -11.76
CA GLU A 58 29.85 4.13 -13.18
C GLU A 58 31.33 3.96 -13.51
N ILE A 59 32.20 4.86 -13.03
CA ILE A 59 33.65 4.74 -13.19
C ILE A 59 34.16 3.43 -12.58
N ALA A 60 33.74 3.11 -11.35
CA ALA A 60 34.13 1.87 -10.69
C ALA A 60 33.61 0.62 -11.43
N PHE A 61 32.39 0.70 -11.96
CA PHE A 61 31.77 -0.41 -12.71
C PHE A 61 32.54 -0.74 -13.99
N PHE A 62 32.88 0.28 -14.80
CA PHE A 62 33.63 0.07 -16.03
C PHE A 62 35.12 -0.27 -15.81
N LYS A 63 35.65 0.05 -14.62
CA LYS A 63 36.95 -0.47 -14.14
C LYS A 63 36.87 -1.90 -13.59
N GLN A 64 35.70 -2.53 -13.62
CA GLN A 64 35.41 -3.88 -13.11
C GLN A 64 35.52 -4.02 -11.58
N GLU A 65 35.44 -2.90 -10.85
CA GLU A 65 35.43 -2.83 -9.39
C GLU A 65 33.97 -2.93 -8.87
N TYR A 66 33.29 -4.02 -9.21
CA TYR A 66 31.83 -4.12 -9.08
C TYR A 66 31.29 -3.97 -7.64
N GLU A 67 32.04 -4.42 -6.63
CA GLU A 67 31.66 -4.24 -5.23
C GLU A 67 31.68 -2.76 -4.82
N GLN A 68 32.68 -2.03 -5.31
CA GLN A 68 32.83 -0.61 -5.05
C GLN A 68 31.78 0.20 -5.82
N ALA A 69 31.49 -0.19 -7.07
CA ALA A 69 30.39 0.35 -7.85
C ALA A 69 29.04 0.21 -7.13
N LEU A 70 28.74 -0.97 -6.59
CA LEU A 70 27.49 -1.21 -5.85
C LEU A 70 27.37 -0.30 -4.62
N LYS A 71 28.46 -0.09 -3.86
CA LYS A 71 28.46 0.82 -2.71
C LYS A 71 28.13 2.25 -3.10
N TYR A 72 28.73 2.74 -4.19
CA TYR A 72 28.46 4.07 -4.72
C TYR A 72 27.01 4.21 -5.21
N TYR A 73 26.48 3.23 -5.94
CA TYR A 73 25.07 3.27 -6.35
C TYR A 73 24.13 3.31 -5.16
N LEU A 74 24.35 2.50 -4.11
CA LEU A 74 23.54 2.49 -2.87
C LEU A 74 23.50 3.84 -2.13
N GLN A 75 24.51 4.69 -2.32
CA GLN A 75 24.57 6.06 -1.80
C GLN A 75 23.82 7.06 -2.69
N ALA A 76 23.71 6.78 -4.00
CA ALA A 76 23.04 7.59 -5.00
C ALA A 76 21.52 7.29 -5.13
N ARG A 77 20.76 7.15 -4.04
CA ARG A 77 19.34 6.70 -4.06
C ARG A 77 18.37 7.59 -4.82
N GLN A 78 18.76 8.83 -5.09
CA GLN A 78 17.89 9.85 -5.69
C GLN A 78 18.03 9.95 -7.22
N ILE A 79 18.89 9.11 -7.84
CA ILE A 79 19.07 9.10 -9.29
C ILE A 79 17.94 8.33 -9.98
N PRO A 80 17.56 8.72 -11.22
CA PRO A 80 16.69 7.90 -12.05
C PRO A 80 17.27 6.51 -12.26
N TYR A 81 16.41 5.49 -12.29
CA TYR A 81 16.77 4.09 -12.50
C TYR A 81 17.80 3.53 -11.50
N PHE A 82 17.90 4.08 -10.29
CA PHE A 82 18.76 3.59 -9.21
C PHE A 82 18.74 2.04 -9.06
N GLN A 83 17.54 1.45 -9.09
CA GLN A 83 17.34 0.00 -8.94
C GLN A 83 18.07 -0.79 -10.04
N PHE A 84 18.05 -0.30 -11.27
CA PHE A 84 18.76 -0.91 -12.38
C PHE A 84 20.26 -0.99 -12.13
N PHE A 85 20.91 0.12 -11.76
CA PHE A 85 22.36 0.16 -11.55
C PHE A 85 22.79 -0.77 -10.40
N CYS A 86 22.01 -0.81 -9.33
CA CYS A 86 22.27 -1.72 -8.23
C CYS A 86 22.08 -3.19 -8.61
N TYR A 87 21.03 -3.55 -9.35
CA TYR A 87 20.86 -4.93 -9.82
C TYR A 87 21.92 -5.33 -10.85
N ARG A 88 22.31 -4.41 -11.74
CA ARG A 88 23.40 -4.59 -12.70
C ARG A 88 24.70 -4.90 -11.96
N ALA A 89 25.12 -4.06 -11.02
CA ALA A 89 26.31 -4.31 -10.21
C ALA A 89 26.21 -5.61 -9.40
N SER A 90 25.05 -5.90 -8.80
CA SER A 90 24.82 -7.11 -8.00
C SER A 90 24.93 -8.40 -8.83
N ALA A 91 24.54 -8.36 -10.11
CA ALA A 91 24.70 -9.49 -11.03
C ALA A 91 26.20 -9.80 -11.28
N PHE A 92 27.00 -8.77 -11.56
CA PHE A 92 28.44 -8.91 -11.77
C PHE A 92 29.20 -9.29 -10.50
N VAL A 93 28.83 -8.74 -9.33
CA VAL A 93 29.36 -9.17 -8.02
C VAL A 93 29.04 -10.65 -7.77
N SER A 94 27.79 -11.05 -7.98
CA SER A 94 27.37 -12.45 -7.77
C SER A 94 28.12 -13.41 -8.70
N LYS A 95 28.39 -13.01 -9.95
CA LYS A 95 29.25 -13.77 -10.86
C LYS A 95 30.68 -13.86 -10.34
N ALA A 96 31.27 -12.75 -9.89
CA ALA A 96 32.64 -12.72 -9.37
C ALA A 96 32.82 -13.63 -8.13
N ILE A 97 31.78 -13.78 -7.31
CA ILE A 97 31.75 -14.65 -6.12
C ILE A 97 31.41 -16.12 -6.50
N GLY A 98 31.09 -16.40 -7.77
CA GLY A 98 30.78 -17.75 -8.26
C GLY A 98 29.34 -18.21 -8.00
N ASN A 99 28.43 -17.30 -7.65
CA ASN A 99 27.01 -17.61 -7.46
C ASN A 99 26.22 -17.37 -8.75
N THR A 100 26.22 -18.37 -9.63
CA THR A 100 25.60 -18.30 -10.97
C THR A 100 24.09 -18.07 -10.90
N GLU A 101 23.37 -18.70 -9.98
CA GLU A 101 21.91 -18.56 -9.87
C GLU A 101 21.51 -17.14 -9.45
N LYS A 102 22.21 -16.56 -8.46
CA LYS A 102 21.98 -15.16 -8.05
C LYS A 102 22.38 -14.18 -9.15
N ALA A 103 23.49 -14.45 -9.86
CA ALA A 103 23.91 -13.63 -11.00
C ALA A 103 22.86 -13.60 -12.11
N ILE A 104 22.26 -14.75 -12.45
CA ILE A 104 21.17 -14.85 -13.42
C ILE A 104 19.92 -14.12 -12.91
N SER A 105 19.56 -14.31 -11.64
CA SER A 105 18.39 -13.67 -11.02
C SER A 105 18.49 -12.15 -11.05
N PHE A 106 19.61 -11.59 -10.57
CA PHE A 106 19.84 -10.14 -10.60
C PHE A 106 19.95 -9.59 -12.01
N GLY A 107 20.61 -10.32 -12.93
CA GLY A 107 20.69 -9.93 -14.33
C GLY A 107 19.32 -9.81 -15.00
N ARG A 108 18.43 -10.79 -14.76
CA ARG A 108 17.04 -10.74 -15.24
C ARG A 108 16.23 -9.62 -14.62
N LYS A 109 16.46 -9.29 -13.34
CA LYS A 109 15.81 -8.16 -12.67
C LYS A 109 16.26 -6.82 -13.29
N ALA A 110 17.56 -6.65 -13.56
CA ALA A 110 18.07 -5.45 -14.20
C ALA A 110 17.54 -5.26 -15.63
N LEU A 111 17.45 -6.33 -16.43
CA LEU A 111 16.90 -6.28 -17.79
C LEU A 111 15.39 -5.96 -17.85
N LYS A 112 14.66 -5.96 -16.73
CA LYS A 112 13.28 -5.45 -16.73
C LYS A 112 13.22 -3.93 -16.89
N PHE A 113 14.28 -3.22 -16.50
CA PHE A 113 14.38 -1.77 -16.61
C PHE A 113 14.96 -1.37 -17.95
N PHE A 114 16.07 -2.01 -18.34
CA PHE A 114 16.70 -1.81 -19.63
C PHE A 114 16.85 -3.16 -20.32
N PRO A 115 15.82 -3.61 -21.08
CA PRO A 115 15.84 -4.89 -21.79
C PRO A 115 16.99 -5.03 -22.79
N GLU A 116 17.55 -3.89 -23.17
CA GLU A 116 18.58 -3.73 -24.18
C GLU A 116 19.99 -3.52 -23.58
N ASP A 117 20.20 -3.57 -22.26
CA ASP A 117 21.55 -3.41 -21.67
C ASP A 117 22.51 -4.49 -22.19
N TYR A 118 23.51 -4.04 -22.95
CA TYR A 118 24.38 -4.92 -23.73
C TYR A 118 25.28 -5.79 -22.85
N LEU A 119 25.74 -5.26 -21.72
CA LEU A 119 26.63 -5.96 -20.79
C LEU A 119 25.91 -7.08 -20.04
N LEU A 120 24.68 -6.84 -19.61
CA LEU A 120 23.85 -7.84 -18.93
C LEU A 120 23.40 -8.94 -19.87
N LEU A 121 23.06 -8.62 -21.12
CA LEU A 121 22.73 -9.62 -22.13
C LEU A 121 23.92 -10.55 -22.39
N ASN A 122 25.14 -10.00 -22.53
CA ASN A 122 26.36 -10.81 -22.66
C ASN A 122 26.66 -11.63 -21.41
N LEU A 123 26.48 -11.05 -20.22
CA LEU A 123 26.63 -11.75 -18.94
C LEU A 123 25.70 -12.96 -18.85
N LEU A 124 24.42 -12.78 -19.15
CA LEU A 124 23.43 -13.86 -19.10
C LEU A 124 23.67 -14.92 -20.16
N LYS A 125 24.09 -14.53 -21.38
CA LYS A 125 24.50 -15.46 -22.43
C LYS A 125 25.61 -16.38 -21.94
N GLU A 126 26.65 -15.82 -21.31
CA GLU A 126 27.75 -16.60 -20.73
C GLU A 126 27.26 -17.56 -19.64
N LEU A 127 26.43 -17.08 -18.71
CA LEU A 127 25.98 -17.88 -17.56
C LEU A 127 24.95 -18.96 -17.91
N LEU A 128 24.20 -18.80 -19.01
CA LEU A 128 23.15 -19.73 -19.45
C LEU A 128 23.63 -20.75 -20.49
N SER A 129 24.94 -20.83 -20.76
CA SER A 129 25.55 -21.69 -21.79
C SER A 129 25.41 -23.21 -21.57
N SER A 130 24.69 -23.67 -20.54
CA SER A 130 24.44 -25.10 -20.29
C SER A 130 23.28 -25.64 -21.14
N GLU A 131 23.30 -26.96 -21.43
CA GLU A 131 22.32 -27.61 -22.33
C GLU A 131 20.84 -27.42 -21.92
N SER A 132 20.56 -27.04 -20.67
CA SER A 132 19.21 -26.85 -20.13
C SER A 132 18.54 -25.51 -20.51
N HIS A 133 19.24 -24.56 -21.13
CA HIS A 133 18.71 -23.20 -21.37
C HIS A 133 18.83 -22.71 -22.83
N LYS A 134 18.89 -23.63 -23.80
CA LYS A 134 19.09 -23.33 -25.23
C LYS A 134 18.10 -22.30 -25.80
N GLU A 135 16.83 -22.33 -25.38
CA GLU A 135 15.80 -21.39 -25.86
C GLU A 135 16.01 -19.97 -25.31
N SER A 136 16.42 -19.83 -24.04
CA SER A 136 16.71 -18.52 -23.45
C SER A 136 17.97 -17.88 -24.04
N VAL A 137 18.95 -18.68 -24.43
CA VAL A 137 20.16 -18.18 -25.11
C VAL A 137 19.84 -17.69 -26.52
N GLN A 138 18.96 -18.38 -27.26
CA GLN A 138 18.52 -17.94 -28.59
C GLN A 138 17.81 -16.58 -28.57
N GLU A 139 16.97 -16.33 -27.56
CA GLU A 139 16.30 -15.03 -27.40
C GLU A 139 17.29 -13.90 -27.08
N ILE A 140 18.28 -14.17 -26.23
CA ILE A 140 19.34 -13.22 -25.91
C ILE A 140 20.21 -12.95 -27.14
N ASP A 141 20.54 -13.96 -27.93
CA ASP A 141 21.30 -13.82 -29.18
C ASP A 141 20.57 -12.96 -30.21
N GLN A 142 19.24 -13.07 -30.31
CA GLN A 142 18.43 -12.22 -31.18
C GLN A 142 18.46 -10.75 -30.73
N LYS A 143 18.38 -10.49 -29.41
CA LYS A 143 18.45 -9.13 -28.85
C LYS A 143 19.84 -8.50 -29.01
N LEU A 144 20.91 -9.27 -28.78
CA LEU A 144 22.28 -8.81 -29.05
C LEU A 144 22.47 -8.49 -30.53
N PHE A 145 21.94 -9.34 -31.42
CA PHE A 145 22.00 -9.11 -32.85
C PHE A 145 21.23 -7.86 -33.29
N SER A 146 20.04 -7.59 -32.74
CA SER A 146 19.27 -6.37 -33.06
C SER A 146 19.96 -5.10 -32.57
N LEU A 147 20.58 -5.14 -31.39
CA LEU A 147 21.34 -4.00 -30.85
C LEU A 147 22.60 -3.68 -31.66
N GLU A 148 23.19 -4.70 -32.28
CA GLU A 148 24.31 -4.51 -33.20
C GLU A 148 23.89 -3.99 -34.59
N GLN A 149 22.58 -3.95 -34.89
CA GLN A 149 22.01 -3.56 -36.18
C GLN A 149 21.12 -2.29 -36.15
N ASP A 150 21.11 -1.51 -35.04
CA ASP A 150 20.42 -0.21 -34.91
C ASP A 150 18.91 -0.20 -35.23
N GLU A 151 18.08 -1.05 -34.58
CA GLU A 151 16.62 -0.85 -34.55
C GLU A 151 16.05 -0.78 -33.12
N PRO A 152 15.32 0.29 -32.75
CA PRO A 152 14.85 0.50 -31.38
C PRO A 152 13.49 -0.14 -31.09
N SER A 153 13.31 -0.68 -29.88
CA SER A 153 12.01 -1.18 -29.40
C SER A 153 11.65 -0.65 -28.00
N ALA A 154 10.35 -0.68 -27.69
CA ALA A 154 9.65 0.24 -26.80
C ALA A 154 9.82 0.04 -25.27
N GLU A 155 9.69 1.15 -24.53
CA GLU A 155 9.76 1.29 -23.06
C GLU A 155 8.57 0.68 -22.29
N ILE A 156 8.87 0.12 -21.10
CA ILE A 156 7.91 -0.24 -20.04
C ILE A 156 8.57 0.08 -18.68
N SER A 157 7.83 0.61 -17.69
CA SER A 157 8.32 0.97 -16.36
C SER A 157 7.78 0.07 -15.22
N LEU A 158 8.56 -0.09 -14.12
CA LEU A 158 8.23 -0.86 -12.90
C LEU A 158 8.96 -0.30 -11.65
N GLY A 159 8.48 -0.65 -10.45
CA GLY A 159 8.54 0.19 -9.23
C GLY A 159 9.12 -0.39 -7.91
N GLU A 160 8.74 0.25 -6.80
CA GLU A 160 9.54 0.49 -5.58
C GLU A 160 9.87 -0.71 -4.65
N LYS A 161 9.40 -1.94 -4.92
CA LYS A 161 9.71 -3.15 -4.09
C LYS A 161 11.18 -3.59 -4.21
N GLU A 162 11.84 -3.15 -5.27
CA GLU A 162 13.17 -3.58 -5.70
C GLU A 162 14.32 -2.90 -4.91
N VAL A 163 14.00 -1.83 -4.18
CA VAL A 163 14.94 -1.05 -3.35
C VAL A 163 15.35 -1.79 -2.06
N SER A 164 14.51 -2.70 -1.53
CA SER A 164 14.77 -3.36 -0.24
C SER A 164 15.72 -4.56 -0.33
N GLU A 165 15.79 -5.24 -1.48
CA GLU A 165 16.62 -6.45 -1.65
C GLU A 165 18.12 -6.14 -1.75
N LEU A 166 18.47 -4.96 -2.27
CA LEU A 166 19.84 -4.52 -2.51
C LEU A 166 20.63 -4.28 -1.21
N SER A 167 19.93 -4.12 -0.09
CA SER A 167 20.53 -3.85 1.23
C SER A 167 21.04 -5.13 1.93
N GLN A 168 20.66 -6.32 1.47
CA GLN A 168 20.96 -7.60 2.12
C GLN A 168 22.21 -8.31 1.57
N ILE A 169 22.92 -7.70 0.62
CA ILE A 169 24.04 -8.32 -0.10
C ILE A 169 25.34 -8.39 0.75
N PHE A 170 25.41 -7.68 1.88
CA PHE A 170 26.63 -7.60 2.73
C PHE A 170 26.54 -8.28 4.10
N GLU A 171 25.56 -9.16 4.36
CA GLU A 171 25.65 -9.98 5.57
C GLU A 171 26.61 -11.17 5.37
N PRO A 172 27.69 -11.29 6.18
CA PRO A 172 28.61 -12.41 6.06
C PRO A 172 27.91 -13.70 6.49
N HIS A 173 27.93 -14.71 5.61
CA HIS A 173 27.51 -16.08 5.91
C HIS A 173 28.26 -16.60 7.16
N ARG A 174 27.55 -16.80 8.27
CA ARG A 174 28.04 -17.63 9.38
C ARG A 174 27.70 -19.09 9.07
N GLU A 175 28.73 -19.87 8.84
CA GLU A 175 28.64 -21.32 8.70
C GLU A 175 28.16 -21.99 10.00
N VAL A 176 27.49 -23.10 9.75
CA VAL A 176 26.89 -24.06 10.67
C VAL A 176 27.97 -24.71 11.56
N HIS A 177 27.74 -24.74 12.87
CA HIS A 177 28.25 -25.82 13.71
C HIS A 177 27.20 -26.22 14.76
N GLN A 178 26.82 -27.50 14.68
CA GLN A 178 25.97 -28.26 15.60
C GLN A 178 26.74 -28.75 16.83
N ASP A 179 25.99 -28.78 17.94
CA ASP A 179 26.02 -29.68 19.12
C ASP A 179 27.29 -29.83 19.99
N LEU A 180 27.10 -29.65 21.32
CA LEU A 180 27.17 -30.71 22.37
C LEU A 180 27.47 -30.12 23.78
N PHE A 181 26.48 -30.28 24.67
CA PHE A 181 26.54 -30.68 26.09
C PHE A 181 27.26 -29.90 27.24
N PHE A 182 26.47 -29.85 28.32
CA PHE A 182 26.71 -30.02 29.77
C PHE A 182 27.03 -28.84 30.72
N GLU A 183 26.34 -28.98 31.87
CA GLU A 183 26.19 -28.18 33.08
C GLU A 183 27.49 -27.77 33.80
N GLU A 184 27.47 -26.65 34.51
CA GLU A 184 27.72 -26.65 35.96
C GLU A 184 27.26 -25.34 36.63
N GLN A 185 26.66 -25.51 37.82
CA GLN A 185 26.26 -24.44 38.74
C GLN A 185 27.49 -23.79 39.39
N LEU A 186 27.47 -22.49 39.69
CA LEU A 186 27.90 -21.96 40.99
C LEU A 186 27.60 -20.46 41.21
N GLN A 187 27.36 -20.19 42.48
CA GLN A 187 26.90 -19.00 43.16
C GLN A 187 27.81 -17.76 43.06
N THR A 188 27.17 -16.60 43.28
CA THR A 188 27.61 -15.36 43.99
C THR A 188 27.70 -14.05 43.18
N PRO A 189 27.34 -12.89 43.78
CA PRO A 189 27.22 -11.61 43.08
C PRO A 189 28.46 -10.70 43.25
N PRO A 190 28.75 -9.78 42.31
CA PRO A 190 29.60 -8.63 42.59
C PRO A 190 28.73 -7.37 42.74
N LYS A 191 28.75 -6.67 43.87
CA LYS A 191 29.73 -5.66 44.33
C LYS A 191 29.85 -4.43 43.42
N ASN A 192 29.43 -3.31 44.02
CA ASN A 192 29.67 -1.91 43.65
C ASN A 192 31.08 -1.65 43.12
N PHE A 193 31.16 -0.82 42.08
CA PHE A 193 32.34 -0.03 41.75
C PHE A 193 31.94 1.43 41.52
N THR A 194 32.31 2.24 42.50
CA THR A 194 32.56 3.68 42.38
C THR A 194 33.85 3.92 41.60
N ASP A 195 33.94 5.11 40.99
CA ASP A 195 35.15 5.87 40.63
C ASP A 195 35.23 6.26 39.14
N LEU A 196 34.78 7.48 38.84
CA LEU A 196 35.25 8.26 37.70
C LEU A 196 35.51 9.72 38.15
N PRO A 197 36.63 10.34 37.71
CA PRO A 197 37.10 11.61 38.24
C PRO A 197 36.44 12.84 37.57
N SER A 198 36.22 13.87 38.39
CA SER A 198 35.77 15.20 38.00
C SER A 198 36.85 15.97 37.24
N TYR A 199 36.54 16.47 36.04
CA TYR A 199 37.35 17.44 35.32
C TYR A 199 36.88 18.87 35.58
N ASP A 200 37.82 19.70 36.03
CA ASP A 200 37.70 21.12 36.36
C ASP A 200 37.97 21.96 35.09
N PHE A 201 37.00 22.77 34.69
CA PHE A 201 37.11 23.72 33.57
C PHE A 201 37.26 25.13 34.13
N SER A 202 38.47 25.48 34.57
CA SER A 202 38.84 26.82 34.99
C SER A 202 40.10 27.29 34.24
N SER A 203 39.99 27.57 32.93
CA SER A 203 40.87 28.52 32.20
C SER A 203 40.61 28.49 30.68
N ILE A 204 39.82 29.43 30.18
CA ILE A 204 39.93 29.85 28.77
C ILE A 204 40.02 31.38 28.73
N GLN A 205 41.06 31.83 28.03
CA GLN A 205 41.51 33.20 27.91
C GLN A 205 40.61 34.05 27.04
N THR A 206 40.64 35.34 27.36
CA THR A 206 39.96 36.49 26.76
C THR A 206 40.36 36.77 25.31
N PHE A 207 39.39 37.08 24.45
CA PHE A 207 39.58 37.83 23.21
C PHE A 207 38.92 39.22 23.33
N PRO A 208 39.51 40.30 22.81
CA PRO A 208 38.88 41.61 22.78
C PRO A 208 38.05 41.77 21.49
N THR A 209 36.79 42.14 21.63
CA THR A 209 35.98 42.59 20.48
C THR A 209 35.07 43.72 20.94
N THR A 210 35.50 44.94 20.67
CA THR A 210 34.67 46.14 20.69
C THR A 210 33.70 46.07 19.51
N LEU A 211 32.41 45.88 19.80
CA LEU A 211 31.30 46.08 18.87
C LEU A 211 30.50 47.33 19.31
N PRO A 212 29.94 48.11 18.37
CA PRO A 212 29.29 49.38 18.65
C PRO A 212 27.92 49.19 19.32
N GLU A 213 27.57 50.19 20.12
CA GLU A 213 26.30 50.38 20.85
C GLU A 213 25.08 50.15 19.93
N VAL A 214 24.46 48.98 20.05
CA VAL A 214 23.12 48.73 19.52
C VAL A 214 22.13 49.32 20.53
N MET A 215 21.38 50.35 20.10
CA MET A 215 20.27 50.91 20.86
C MET A 215 19.31 49.79 21.28
N GLN A 216 19.28 49.48 22.57
CA GLN A 216 18.27 48.63 23.17
C GLN A 216 16.92 49.38 23.13
N VAL A 217 16.12 49.11 22.11
CA VAL A 217 14.68 49.39 22.14
C VAL A 217 14.08 48.35 23.08
N THR A 218 13.83 48.72 24.33
CA THR A 218 13.00 47.93 25.24
C THR A 218 11.56 47.95 24.70
N PRO A 219 11.00 46.81 24.26
CA PRO A 219 9.60 46.78 23.86
C PRO A 219 8.75 47.08 25.10
N ASN A 220 7.85 48.07 24.99
CA ASN A 220 6.89 48.40 26.02
C ASN A 220 6.06 47.14 26.34
N PRO A 221 6.13 46.57 27.56
CA PRO A 221 5.45 45.31 27.92
C PRO A 221 3.91 45.41 27.84
N THR A 222 3.38 46.63 27.82
CA THR A 222 1.94 46.92 27.72
C THR A 222 1.36 46.65 26.32
N PHE A 223 2.16 46.71 25.25
CA PHE A 223 1.66 46.51 23.88
C PHE A 223 1.48 45.01 23.56
N ILE A 224 2.34 44.15 24.13
CA ILE A 224 2.29 42.69 23.94
C ILE A 224 1.08 42.07 24.67
N GLN A 225 0.65 42.64 25.80
CA GLN A 225 -0.47 42.11 26.58
C GLN A 225 -1.85 42.32 25.93
N GLN A 226 -2.06 43.42 25.20
CA GLN A 226 -3.33 43.66 24.50
C GLN A 226 -3.52 42.69 23.33
N ASP A 227 -2.48 42.46 22.53
CA ASP A 227 -2.55 41.51 21.41
C ASP A 227 -2.75 40.06 21.90
N GLN A 228 -2.14 39.67 23.02
CA GLN A 228 -2.35 38.35 23.64
C GLN A 228 -3.80 38.13 24.08
N SER A 229 -4.40 39.11 24.77
CA SER A 229 -5.82 39.00 25.19
C SER A 229 -6.79 38.88 24.02
N SER A 230 -6.49 39.52 22.88
CA SER A 230 -7.29 39.39 21.67
C SER A 230 -7.19 37.99 21.08
N LEU A 231 -6.00 37.40 21.05
CA LEU A 231 -5.76 36.05 20.56
C LEU A 231 -6.43 35.00 21.44
N ASP A 232 -6.31 35.12 22.76
CA ASP A 232 -6.95 34.20 23.71
C ASP A 232 -8.47 34.19 23.54
N THR A 233 -9.09 35.36 23.37
CA THR A 233 -10.53 35.48 23.10
C THR A 233 -10.92 34.80 21.77
N HIS A 234 -10.10 34.94 20.73
CA HIS A 234 -10.34 34.26 19.44
C HIS A 234 -10.22 32.74 19.59
N ILE A 235 -9.20 32.25 20.29
CA ILE A 235 -9.01 30.82 20.56
C ILE A 235 -10.21 30.27 21.35
N GLU A 236 -10.64 30.94 22.41
CA GLU A 236 -11.81 30.53 23.21
C GLU A 236 -13.09 30.50 22.37
N SER A 237 -13.32 31.52 21.54
CA SER A 237 -14.50 31.59 20.67
C SER A 237 -14.51 30.45 19.64
N PHE A 238 -13.35 30.13 19.06
CA PHE A 238 -13.20 29.03 18.12
C PHE A 238 -13.41 27.68 18.81
N GLN A 239 -12.83 27.47 20.00
CA GLN A 239 -13.03 26.24 20.78
C GLN A 239 -14.50 26.06 21.16
N LYS A 240 -15.19 27.14 21.53
CA LYS A 240 -16.63 27.11 21.82
C LYS A 240 -17.46 26.74 20.60
N GLU A 241 -17.16 27.32 19.43
CA GLU A 241 -17.84 26.98 18.17
C GLU A 241 -17.61 25.50 17.79
N GLN A 242 -16.38 25.01 17.95
CA GLN A 242 -16.04 23.60 17.71
C GLN A 242 -16.81 22.65 18.64
N ASN A 243 -16.82 22.94 19.94
CA ASN A 243 -17.56 22.14 20.92
C ASN A 243 -19.06 22.14 20.62
N GLN A 244 -19.62 23.29 20.23
CA GLN A 244 -21.03 23.38 19.82
C GLN A 244 -21.31 22.47 18.60
N LYS A 245 -20.45 22.48 17.58
CA LYS A 245 -20.60 21.59 16.42
C LYS A 245 -20.51 20.11 16.80
N LEU A 246 -19.63 19.76 17.75
CA LEU A 246 -19.51 18.39 18.25
C LEU A 246 -20.73 17.96 19.08
N GLU A 247 -21.30 18.86 19.88
CA GLU A 247 -22.55 18.63 20.60
C GLU A 247 -23.72 18.45 19.62
N GLU A 248 -23.82 19.30 18.59
CA GLU A 248 -24.82 19.18 17.53
C GLU A 248 -24.70 17.84 16.79
N TYR A 249 -23.47 17.39 16.52
CA TYR A 249 -23.19 16.08 15.94
C TYR A 249 -23.62 14.95 16.88
N LEU A 250 -23.31 15.03 18.18
CA LEU A 250 -23.76 14.07 19.19
C LEU A 250 -25.29 14.00 19.32
N GLU A 251 -26.01 15.11 19.17
CA GLU A 251 -27.47 15.08 19.20
C GLU A 251 -28.09 14.34 18.00
N GLN A 252 -27.35 14.21 16.88
CA GLN A 252 -27.79 13.37 15.76
C GLN A 252 -27.83 11.89 16.15
N LEU A 253 -26.95 11.45 17.07
CA LEU A 253 -26.90 10.08 17.58
C LEU A 253 -28.26 9.58 18.10
N ARG A 254 -29.03 10.46 18.75
CA ARG A 254 -30.29 10.12 19.41
C ARG A 254 -31.49 10.02 18.46
N LYS A 255 -31.38 10.61 17.27
CA LYS A 255 -32.52 10.77 16.34
C LYS A 255 -32.61 9.67 15.28
N ARG A 256 -31.62 8.78 15.22
CA ARG A 256 -31.44 7.84 14.12
C ARG A 256 -31.81 6.41 14.51
N VAL A 257 -32.31 5.69 13.52
CA VAL A 257 -32.53 4.25 13.58
C VAL A 257 -31.63 3.64 12.51
N ILE A 258 -30.74 2.76 12.92
CA ILE A 258 -29.79 2.11 12.01
C ILE A 258 -30.18 0.64 11.94
N PRO A 259 -30.34 0.09 10.74
CA PRO A 259 -30.66 -1.33 10.62
C PRO A 259 -29.50 -2.16 11.18
N ASN A 260 -29.84 -3.14 12.00
CA ASN A 260 -28.89 -4.10 12.55
C ASN A 260 -28.65 -5.24 11.55
N GLN A 261 -27.57 -6.00 11.73
CA GLN A 261 -27.21 -7.16 10.88
C GLN A 261 -27.07 -6.80 9.40
N CYS A 262 -26.54 -5.60 9.13
CA CYS A 262 -26.46 -5.05 7.79
C CYS A 262 -25.02 -4.74 7.37
N LEU A 263 -24.73 -5.00 6.10
CA LEU A 263 -23.52 -4.60 5.41
C LEU A 263 -23.80 -3.41 4.50
N PHE A 264 -23.04 -2.34 4.70
CA PHE A 264 -23.03 -1.11 3.93
C PHE A 264 -21.80 -1.10 3.03
N ILE A 265 -22.03 -1.04 1.71
CA ILE A 265 -20.94 -0.78 0.77
C ILE A 265 -20.73 0.72 0.69
N LEU A 266 -19.55 1.16 1.14
CA LEU A 266 -19.11 2.56 1.14
C LEU A 266 -17.91 2.76 0.21
N ASN A 267 -17.53 1.72 -0.54
CA ASN A 267 -16.53 1.75 -1.58
C ASN A 267 -17.20 2.11 -2.90
N GLY A 268 -16.69 3.14 -3.56
CA GLY A 268 -17.19 3.56 -4.87
C GLY A 268 -16.41 4.72 -5.44
N ASN A 269 -16.79 5.12 -6.65
CA ASN A 269 -16.11 6.19 -7.36
C ASN A 269 -16.63 7.55 -6.88
N VAL A 270 -15.72 8.39 -6.37
CA VAL A 270 -16.06 9.74 -5.94
C VAL A 270 -15.75 10.71 -7.07
N LYS A 271 -16.72 11.58 -7.39
CA LYS A 271 -16.47 12.76 -8.20
C LYS A 271 -15.70 13.76 -7.34
N GLU A 272 -14.39 13.80 -7.49
CA GLU A 272 -13.65 14.98 -7.06
C GLU A 272 -14.17 16.16 -7.92
N ASN A 273 -14.46 17.30 -7.28
CA ASN A 273 -14.99 18.48 -7.96
C ASN A 273 -13.93 19.09 -8.89
N PHE A 274 -13.59 18.41 -9.97
CA PHE A 274 -12.90 19.00 -11.09
C PHE A 274 -13.87 19.98 -11.74
N SER A 275 -13.47 21.24 -11.87
CA SER A 275 -14.30 22.28 -12.48
C SER A 275 -14.74 21.82 -13.87
N SER A 276 -16.04 21.90 -14.14
CA SER A 276 -16.74 21.25 -15.25
C SER A 276 -16.42 21.80 -16.65
N LEU A 277 -15.27 22.44 -16.83
CA LEU A 277 -14.90 23.18 -18.04
C LEU A 277 -13.52 22.81 -18.60
N SER A 278 -12.73 21.96 -17.95
CA SER A 278 -11.46 21.50 -18.53
C SER A 278 -11.62 20.18 -19.29
N LEU A 279 -10.97 20.11 -20.46
CA LEU A 279 -10.79 18.91 -21.30
C LEU A 279 -10.21 17.71 -20.51
N ASP A 280 -9.66 17.98 -19.33
CA ASP A 280 -9.27 17.04 -18.30
C ASP A 280 -10.35 15.98 -17.99
N HIS A 281 -11.64 16.29 -18.10
CA HIS A 281 -12.66 15.25 -17.84
C HIS A 281 -12.65 14.09 -18.87
N PHE A 282 -12.13 14.36 -20.08
CA PHE A 282 -12.00 13.38 -21.16
C PHE A 282 -10.58 12.80 -21.26
N PHE A 283 -9.56 13.55 -20.84
CA PHE A 283 -8.14 13.18 -20.95
C PHE A 283 -7.43 12.85 -19.63
N LEU A 284 -8.07 13.05 -18.46
CA LEU A 284 -7.46 12.69 -17.17
C LEU A 284 -7.27 11.18 -17.09
N THR A 285 -6.00 10.85 -17.00
CA THR A 285 -5.42 9.53 -16.98
C THR A 285 -5.90 8.68 -15.81
N GLU A 286 -5.98 7.39 -16.12
CA GLU A 286 -6.20 6.16 -15.34
C GLU A 286 -5.99 6.22 -13.81
N ARG A 287 -5.13 7.09 -13.26
CA ARG A 287 -4.81 7.18 -11.83
C ARG A 287 -5.86 7.88 -10.96
N SER A 288 -6.74 8.69 -11.54
CA SER A 288 -7.69 9.53 -10.77
C SER A 288 -9.05 8.89 -10.47
N ARG A 289 -9.34 7.70 -11.02
CA ARG A 289 -10.65 7.04 -10.93
C ARG A 289 -10.57 5.62 -10.36
N LYS A 290 -9.86 5.47 -9.25
CA LYS A 290 -9.90 4.25 -8.43
C LYS A 290 -11.02 4.38 -7.42
N ALA A 291 -11.88 3.38 -7.30
CA ALA A 291 -12.91 3.35 -6.28
C ALA A 291 -12.25 3.43 -4.89
N SER A 292 -12.76 4.32 -4.04
CA SER A 292 -12.24 4.57 -2.70
C SER A 292 -13.34 4.49 -1.66
N GLY A 293 -12.97 4.51 -0.39
CA GLY A 293 -13.88 4.32 0.75
C GLY A 293 -13.59 2.97 1.40
N GLY A 294 -14.62 2.21 1.76
CA GLY A 294 -14.46 0.94 2.47
C GLY A 294 -15.78 0.24 2.71
N PHE A 295 -15.84 -0.58 3.74
CA PHE A 295 -17.05 -1.31 4.11
C PHE A 295 -17.39 -1.05 5.56
N TYR A 296 -18.69 -1.00 5.85
CA TYR A 296 -19.18 -0.94 7.22
C TYR A 296 -20.20 -2.05 7.44
N LEU A 297 -20.00 -2.83 8.48
CA LEU A 297 -20.87 -3.89 8.94
C LEU A 297 -21.42 -3.50 10.31
N ARG A 298 -22.72 -3.65 10.51
CA ARG A 298 -23.34 -3.60 11.84
C ARG A 298 -23.89 -4.98 12.19
N TRP A 299 -23.38 -5.60 13.24
CA TRP A 299 -23.84 -6.91 13.72
C TRP A 299 -24.05 -6.86 15.24
N ASN A 300 -25.25 -7.22 15.71
CA ASN A 300 -25.62 -7.16 17.15
C ASN A 300 -25.21 -5.85 17.84
N SER A 301 -25.52 -4.72 17.21
CA SER A 301 -25.16 -3.37 17.68
C SER A 301 -23.66 -3.05 17.74
N LYS A 302 -22.80 -3.94 17.21
CA LYS A 302 -21.37 -3.70 17.01
C LYS A 302 -21.08 -3.28 15.58
N GLY A 303 -20.35 -2.18 15.41
CA GLY A 303 -19.92 -1.74 14.09
C GLY A 303 -18.49 -2.15 13.78
N ILE A 304 -18.29 -2.70 12.60
CA ILE A 304 -17.00 -3.11 12.06
C ILE A 304 -16.77 -2.36 10.77
N VAL A 305 -15.65 -1.65 10.70
CA VAL A 305 -15.16 -0.97 9.51
C VAL A 305 -14.07 -1.83 8.89
N ILE A 306 -14.11 -2.03 7.58
CA ILE A 306 -13.07 -2.76 6.84
C ILE A 306 -12.49 -1.82 5.78
N ASN A 307 -11.15 -1.66 5.81
CA ASN A 307 -10.38 -0.83 4.89
C ASN A 307 -11.00 0.57 4.67
N PRO A 308 -11.02 1.46 5.69
CA PRO A 308 -11.53 2.82 5.53
C PRO A 308 -10.54 3.68 4.75
N GLY A 309 -10.57 3.53 3.44
CA GLY A 309 -9.81 4.33 2.51
C GLY A 309 -10.37 5.73 2.31
N LYS A 310 -9.81 6.44 1.33
CA LYS A 310 -10.13 7.85 1.07
C LYS A 310 -11.64 8.07 0.92
N HIS A 311 -12.18 9.07 1.62
CA HIS A 311 -13.61 9.45 1.59
C HIS A 311 -14.57 8.47 2.29
N PHE A 312 -14.05 7.46 2.99
CA PHE A 312 -14.86 6.57 3.81
C PHE A 312 -15.76 7.34 4.78
N LEU A 313 -15.21 8.28 5.56
CA LEU A 313 -15.99 9.03 6.57
C LEU A 313 -17.10 9.86 5.93
N ARG A 314 -16.84 10.42 4.75
CA ARG A 314 -17.86 11.15 3.98
C ARG A 314 -19.00 10.21 3.60
N HIS A 315 -18.71 9.07 2.96
CA HIS A 315 -19.74 8.11 2.57
C HIS A 315 -20.49 7.54 3.77
N PHE A 316 -19.77 7.29 4.87
CA PHE A 316 -20.31 6.80 6.12
C PHE A 316 -21.35 7.78 6.69
N HIS A 317 -21.03 9.07 6.77
CA HIS A 317 -21.98 10.11 7.20
C HIS A 317 -23.12 10.33 6.20
N GLU A 318 -22.86 10.24 4.88
CA GLU A 318 -23.91 10.31 3.85
C GLU A 318 -24.97 9.19 4.00
N GLN A 319 -24.62 8.05 4.61
CA GLN A 319 -25.57 6.98 4.96
C GLN A 319 -26.26 7.18 6.33
N GLY A 320 -26.07 8.32 7.00
CA GLY A 320 -26.62 8.60 8.33
C GLY A 320 -25.94 7.83 9.47
N LEU A 321 -24.78 7.23 9.21
CA LEU A 321 -23.95 6.58 10.21
C LEU A 321 -23.12 7.62 10.98
N HIS A 322 -22.60 7.25 12.14
CA HIS A 322 -21.94 8.18 13.08
C HIS A 322 -20.74 7.50 13.72
N ILE A 323 -19.71 8.26 14.10
CA ILE A 323 -18.44 7.70 14.61
C ILE A 323 -18.65 6.75 15.79
N CYS A 324 -19.62 7.04 16.67
CA CYS A 324 -20.01 6.20 17.80
C CYS A 324 -20.57 4.83 17.41
N ASP A 325 -20.90 4.58 16.14
CA ASP A 325 -21.29 3.26 15.67
C ASP A 325 -20.10 2.33 15.45
N ILE A 326 -18.88 2.86 15.39
CA ILE A 326 -17.69 2.08 15.11
C ILE A 326 -17.17 1.50 16.43
N ASP A 327 -17.04 0.19 16.49
CA ASP A 327 -16.41 -0.54 17.59
C ASP A 327 -15.05 -1.09 17.15
N TYR A 328 -14.97 -1.57 15.91
CA TYR A 328 -13.79 -2.22 15.35
C TYR A 328 -13.44 -1.62 13.98
N VAL A 329 -12.15 -1.48 13.71
CA VAL A 329 -11.58 -1.12 12.41
C VAL A 329 -10.60 -2.20 12.01
N ILE A 330 -10.76 -2.78 10.82
CA ILE A 330 -9.92 -3.84 10.27
C ILE A 330 -9.26 -3.32 9.01
N VAL A 331 -7.94 -3.41 8.92
CA VAL A 331 -7.16 -3.11 7.72
C VAL A 331 -6.48 -4.38 7.26
N THR A 332 -6.78 -4.78 6.03
CA THR A 332 -6.27 -6.00 5.41
C THR A 332 -5.20 -5.72 4.35
N GLN A 333 -5.18 -4.51 3.81
CA GLN A 333 -4.31 -4.11 2.71
C GLN A 333 -3.10 -3.31 3.18
N GLU A 334 -2.00 -3.42 2.43
CA GLU A 334 -0.73 -2.77 2.75
C GLU A 334 -0.57 -1.38 2.12
N ASN A 335 -1.50 -0.96 1.27
CA ASN A 335 -1.46 0.34 0.60
C ASN A 335 -2.18 1.39 1.45
N SER A 336 -1.60 2.60 1.50
CA SER A 336 -2.14 3.71 2.28
C SER A 336 -3.52 4.18 1.82
N GLU A 337 -3.89 3.90 0.56
CA GLU A 337 -5.22 4.22 0.03
C GLU A 337 -6.34 3.47 0.76
N ALA A 338 -6.08 2.24 1.22
CA ALA A 338 -7.05 1.40 1.93
C ALA A 338 -7.31 1.82 3.38
N TYR A 339 -6.49 2.71 3.94
CA TYR A 339 -6.63 3.18 5.33
C TYR A 339 -6.44 4.70 5.48
N ALA A 340 -6.64 5.45 4.40
CA ALA A 340 -6.41 6.88 4.36
C ALA A 340 -7.24 7.66 5.42
N ASP A 341 -8.46 7.23 5.73
CA ASP A 341 -9.37 7.92 6.66
C ASP A 341 -9.18 7.46 8.12
N ILE A 342 -8.27 6.52 8.43
CA ILE A 342 -8.09 6.00 9.81
C ILE A 342 -7.73 7.10 10.81
N LYS A 343 -6.85 8.02 10.44
CA LYS A 343 -6.45 9.12 11.33
C LYS A 343 -7.62 10.03 11.64
N GLU A 344 -8.44 10.34 10.64
CA GLU A 344 -9.64 11.15 10.81
C GLU A 344 -10.69 10.44 11.69
N ILE A 345 -10.87 9.13 11.53
CA ILE A 345 -11.71 8.30 12.40
C ILE A 345 -11.22 8.41 13.84
N HIS A 346 -9.92 8.21 14.07
CA HIS A 346 -9.32 8.25 15.39
C HIS A 346 -9.45 9.63 16.05
N ASP A 347 -9.15 10.69 15.30
CA ASP A 347 -9.21 12.06 15.80
C ASP A 347 -10.65 12.47 16.16
N LEU A 348 -11.61 12.16 15.28
CA LEU A 348 -13.02 12.44 15.54
C LEU A 348 -13.52 11.64 16.77
N ALA A 349 -13.20 10.35 16.87
CA ALA A 349 -13.57 9.54 18.03
C ALA A 349 -12.93 10.09 19.32
N SER A 350 -11.67 10.54 19.25
CA SER A 350 -10.96 11.16 20.38
C SER A 350 -11.61 12.47 20.82
N GLN A 351 -12.01 13.32 19.87
CA GLN A 351 -12.73 14.57 20.15
C GLN A 351 -14.09 14.30 20.81
N ILE A 352 -14.85 13.34 20.29
CA ILE A 352 -16.14 12.97 20.85
C ILE A 352 -16.01 12.39 22.26
N ASN A 353 -15.01 11.55 22.50
CA ASN A 353 -14.76 10.98 23.82
C ASN A 353 -14.33 12.02 24.87
N LYS A 354 -13.86 13.21 24.47
CA LYS A 354 -13.55 14.31 25.41
C LYS A 354 -14.81 15.02 25.93
N ILE A 355 -15.87 15.05 25.12
CA ILE A 355 -17.13 15.77 25.43
C ILE A 355 -18.19 14.78 25.95
N GLY A 356 -18.14 13.54 25.50
CA GLY A 356 -19.08 12.48 25.89
C GLY A 356 -18.97 12.10 27.37
N LEU A 357 -20.09 11.62 27.92
CA LEU A 357 -20.17 11.12 29.30
C LEU A 357 -19.42 9.79 29.47
N GLU A 358 -19.41 8.96 28.43
CA GLU A 358 -18.75 7.64 28.43
C GLU A 358 -17.82 7.53 27.23
N ALA A 359 -16.54 7.26 27.51
CA ALA A 359 -15.55 7.03 26.47
C ALA A 359 -15.78 5.67 25.81
N LYS A 360 -16.04 5.66 24.51
CA LYS A 360 -16.12 4.46 23.67
C LYS A 360 -14.82 4.35 22.85
N PRO A 361 -13.87 3.49 23.25
CA PRO A 361 -12.68 3.24 22.44
C PRO A 361 -13.01 2.42 21.20
N ILE A 362 -12.29 2.68 20.11
CA ILE A 362 -12.33 1.88 18.87
C ILE A 362 -11.12 0.95 18.89
N HIS A 363 -11.33 -0.33 18.57
CA HIS A 363 -10.25 -1.30 18.40
C HIS A 363 -9.82 -1.39 16.93
N TYR A 364 -8.52 -1.28 16.69
CA TYR A 364 -7.89 -1.29 15.38
C TYR A 364 -7.10 -2.59 15.20
N TYR A 365 -7.48 -3.37 14.20
CA TYR A 365 -6.82 -4.60 13.78
C TYR A 365 -6.17 -4.34 12.42
N LEU A 366 -4.87 -4.18 12.42
CA LEU A 366 -4.15 -3.67 11.26
C LEU A 366 -3.23 -4.74 10.72
N ASN A 367 -3.14 -4.88 9.40
CA ASN A 367 -2.06 -5.64 8.80
C ASN A 367 -0.70 -5.07 9.26
N GLN A 368 0.35 -5.89 9.17
CA GLN A 368 1.63 -5.57 9.79
C GLN A 368 2.23 -4.23 9.32
N LYS A 369 2.11 -3.91 8.02
CA LYS A 369 2.62 -2.65 7.47
C LYS A 369 1.82 -1.43 7.93
N ALA A 370 0.49 -1.47 7.86
CA ALA A 370 -0.36 -0.39 8.36
C ALA A 370 -0.17 -0.20 9.88
N TYR A 371 0.04 -1.27 10.64
CA TYR A 371 0.38 -1.20 12.06
C TYR A 371 1.67 -0.40 12.28
N GLN A 372 2.75 -0.73 11.56
CA GLN A 372 4.04 -0.04 11.69
C GLN A 372 3.93 1.46 11.37
N GLU A 373 3.17 1.82 10.34
CA GLU A 373 2.98 3.21 9.93
C GLU A 373 2.08 4.01 10.89
N LEU A 374 1.00 3.39 11.38
CA LEU A 374 -0.05 4.07 12.13
C LEU A 374 0.11 4.00 13.65
N ALA A 375 0.95 3.10 14.17
CA ALA A 375 1.07 2.91 15.63
C ALA A 375 1.44 4.18 16.40
N GLN A 376 2.20 5.09 15.78
CA GLN A 376 2.53 6.36 16.41
C GLN A 376 1.38 7.37 16.40
N ALA A 377 0.56 7.35 15.34
CA ALA A 377 -0.58 8.25 15.18
C ALA A 377 -1.78 7.80 16.03
N LEU A 378 -2.00 6.50 16.18
CA LEU A 378 -3.12 5.90 16.91
C LEU A 378 -2.83 5.71 18.41
N LYS A 379 -1.96 6.53 18.99
CA LYS A 379 -1.60 6.40 20.40
C LYS A 379 -2.83 6.67 21.29
N PRO A 380 -3.05 5.85 22.33
CA PRO A 380 -4.19 6.02 23.22
C PRO A 380 -4.13 7.37 23.93
N THR A 381 -5.19 8.16 23.78
CA THR A 381 -5.32 9.48 24.43
C THR A 381 -5.82 9.39 25.87
N TYR A 382 -6.38 8.26 26.28
CA TYR A 382 -6.90 8.00 27.63
C TYR A 382 -6.72 6.53 28.06
N LYS A 383 -6.89 6.24 29.35
CA LYS A 383 -6.56 4.92 29.95
C LYS A 383 -7.37 3.77 29.36
N GLN A 384 -8.66 3.98 29.09
CA GLN A 384 -9.57 2.96 28.53
C GLN A 384 -9.23 2.60 27.08
N ALA A 385 -8.52 3.46 26.35
CA ALA A 385 -8.06 3.18 25.00
C ALA A 385 -6.75 2.35 24.97
N ARG A 386 -6.20 1.96 26.12
CA ARG A 386 -5.03 1.06 26.15
C ARG A 386 -5.40 -0.28 25.52
N ASN A 387 -4.47 -0.87 24.77
CA ASN A 387 -4.64 -2.16 24.09
C ASN A 387 -5.76 -2.16 23.04
N THR A 388 -5.99 -1.03 22.38
CA THR A 388 -6.92 -0.92 21.26
C THR A 388 -6.25 -1.10 19.91
N LEU A 389 -4.93 -1.20 19.86
CA LEU A 389 -4.16 -1.35 18.63
C LEU A 389 -3.60 -2.78 18.57
N HIS A 390 -3.92 -3.50 17.51
CA HIS A 390 -3.59 -4.91 17.31
C HIS A 390 -2.94 -5.09 15.94
N SER A 391 -1.81 -5.81 15.89
CA SER A 391 -1.22 -6.27 14.64
C SER A 391 -1.84 -7.61 14.26
N LEU A 392 -2.25 -7.76 13.00
CA LEU A 392 -2.68 -9.02 12.40
C LEU A 392 -1.45 -9.74 11.85
N ASP A 393 -0.65 -10.30 12.76
CA ASP A 393 0.51 -11.10 12.42
C ASP A 393 0.10 -12.55 12.13
N LEU A 394 0.69 -13.16 11.11
CA LEU A 394 0.57 -14.59 10.83
C LEU A 394 1.76 -15.31 11.46
N PHE A 395 1.51 -16.32 12.29
CA PHE A 395 2.58 -17.05 12.97
C PHE A 395 3.05 -18.24 12.13
N ILE A 396 4.38 -18.48 12.14
CA ILE A 396 5.03 -19.56 11.36
C ILE A 396 4.45 -20.94 11.70
N ASP A 397 4.01 -21.13 12.96
CA ASP A 397 3.50 -22.40 13.46
C ASP A 397 2.01 -22.64 13.14
N SER A 398 1.30 -21.66 12.58
CA SER A 398 -0.14 -21.69 12.26
C SER A 398 -0.39 -21.20 10.82
N ALA A 399 0.46 -21.67 9.91
CA ALA A 399 0.85 -21.03 8.65
C ALA A 399 -0.25 -20.64 7.63
N GLU A 400 -1.52 -20.99 7.84
CA GLU A 400 -2.56 -20.79 6.82
C GLU A 400 -3.76 -19.95 7.29
N LEU A 401 -4.10 -19.95 8.58
CA LEU A 401 -5.30 -19.27 9.06
C LEU A 401 -5.17 -18.90 10.54
N GLU A 402 -5.27 -17.62 10.84
CA GLU A 402 -5.29 -17.09 12.20
C GLU A 402 -6.70 -16.67 12.60
N LYS A 403 -6.93 -16.60 13.92
CA LYS A 403 -8.23 -16.26 14.49
C LYS A 403 -8.10 -15.26 15.63
N VAL A 404 -8.97 -14.25 15.62
CA VAL A 404 -9.14 -13.27 16.69
C VAL A 404 -10.62 -13.17 17.04
N GLU A 405 -10.95 -13.39 18.31
CA GLU A 405 -12.29 -13.14 18.82
C GLU A 405 -12.46 -11.64 19.10
N LEU A 406 -13.29 -10.95 18.29
CA LEU A 406 -13.59 -9.53 18.50
C LEU A 406 -14.55 -9.37 19.68
N ASN A 407 -15.50 -10.30 19.79
CA ASN A 407 -16.37 -10.55 20.94
C ASN A 407 -17.02 -11.95 20.81
N HIS A 408 -17.84 -12.33 21.80
CA HIS A 408 -18.52 -13.63 21.87
C HIS A 408 -19.42 -14.00 20.67
N GLU A 409 -19.80 -13.04 19.83
CA GLU A 409 -20.67 -13.21 18.67
C GLU A 409 -19.94 -12.99 17.34
N ILE A 410 -18.72 -12.44 17.37
CA ILE A 410 -17.98 -12.06 16.16
C ILE A 410 -16.55 -12.54 16.26
N CYS A 411 -16.19 -13.40 15.32
CA CYS A 411 -14.87 -13.97 15.20
C CYS A 411 -14.26 -13.59 13.85
N LEU A 412 -13.07 -12.98 13.89
CA LEU A 412 -12.27 -12.63 12.72
C LEU A 412 -11.28 -13.74 12.43
N HIS A 413 -11.38 -14.31 11.24
CA HIS A 413 -10.36 -15.16 10.64
C HIS A 413 -9.60 -14.38 9.59
N TYR A 414 -8.27 -14.54 9.54
CA TYR A 414 -7.44 -13.89 8.52
C TYR A 414 -6.34 -14.81 8.02
N PHE A 415 -6.00 -14.65 6.74
CA PHE A 415 -5.06 -15.51 6.02
C PHE A 415 -4.27 -14.69 4.99
N ALA A 416 -3.05 -15.13 4.65
CA ALA A 416 -2.25 -14.47 3.62
C ALA A 416 -2.86 -14.67 2.23
N LEU A 417 -2.81 -13.64 1.38
CA LEU A 417 -3.20 -13.74 -0.03
C LEU A 417 -2.00 -13.86 -0.98
N SER A 418 -0.79 -13.76 -0.44
CA SER A 418 0.47 -13.89 -1.15
C SER A 418 1.44 -14.75 -0.33
N SER A 419 2.53 -15.20 -0.96
CA SER A 419 3.60 -15.91 -0.24
C SER A 419 4.28 -15.05 0.83
N ASP A 420 4.14 -13.73 0.75
CA ASP A 420 4.61 -12.81 1.78
C ASP A 420 3.58 -12.73 2.91
N GLN A 421 3.97 -13.20 4.11
CA GLN A 421 3.15 -13.13 5.32
C GLN A 421 2.89 -11.69 5.79
N ARG A 422 3.65 -10.71 5.28
CA ARG A 422 3.45 -9.28 5.55
C ARG A 422 2.54 -8.59 4.54
N GLY A 423 2.12 -9.33 3.51
CA GLY A 423 1.36 -8.82 2.38
C GLY A 423 -0.13 -8.58 2.69
N PRO A 424 -0.96 -8.45 1.64
CA PRO A 424 -2.40 -8.32 1.81
C PRO A 424 -3.01 -9.57 2.43
N LEU A 425 -4.03 -9.35 3.26
CA LEU A 425 -4.75 -10.40 3.99
C LEU A 425 -6.15 -10.59 3.41
N GLY A 426 -6.59 -11.84 3.35
CA GLY A 426 -7.99 -12.20 3.19
C GLY A 426 -8.61 -12.38 4.56
N ILE A 427 -9.90 -12.09 4.69
CA ILE A 427 -10.61 -12.24 5.95
C ILE A 427 -11.92 -12.99 5.78
N ARG A 428 -12.31 -13.68 6.85
CA ARG A 428 -13.65 -14.22 7.05
C ARG A 428 -14.15 -13.81 8.42
N LEU A 429 -15.37 -13.29 8.47
CA LEU A 429 -16.07 -12.99 9.72
C LEU A 429 -17.11 -14.07 9.97
N ASP A 430 -16.98 -14.74 11.10
CA ASP A 430 -17.97 -15.68 11.61
C ASP A 430 -18.88 -14.88 12.55
N LEU A 431 -20.13 -14.69 12.11
CA LEU A 431 -21.13 -13.84 12.75
C LEU A 431 -22.23 -14.71 13.35
N ARG A 432 -22.36 -14.70 14.67
CA ARG A 432 -23.39 -15.46 15.38
C ARG A 432 -24.52 -14.54 15.80
N ASP A 433 -25.76 -14.93 15.51
CA ASP A 433 -26.93 -14.21 15.99
C ASP A 433 -27.32 -14.62 17.43
N ALA A 434 -28.35 -13.99 17.98
CA ALA A 434 -28.84 -14.28 19.33
C ALA A 434 -29.43 -15.70 19.47
N GLU A 435 -29.82 -16.34 18.36
CA GLU A 435 -30.37 -17.69 18.31
C GLU A 435 -29.28 -18.76 18.10
N GLY A 436 -28.04 -18.34 17.88
CA GLY A 436 -26.89 -19.21 17.64
C GLY A 436 -26.69 -19.61 16.18
N LYS A 437 -27.46 -19.05 15.24
CA LYS A 437 -27.24 -19.24 13.81
C LYS A 437 -25.98 -18.48 13.40
N GLU A 438 -25.15 -19.13 12.60
CA GLU A 438 -23.90 -18.56 12.10
C GLU A 438 -24.07 -18.11 10.66
N ILE A 439 -23.47 -16.96 10.35
CA ILE A 439 -23.40 -16.36 9.03
C ILE A 439 -21.93 -16.04 8.76
N TYR A 440 -21.47 -16.37 7.56
CA TYR A 440 -20.06 -16.22 7.20
C TYR A 440 -19.91 -15.18 6.10
N LEU A 441 -19.17 -14.10 6.42
CA LEU A 441 -18.86 -13.02 5.48
C LEU A 441 -17.37 -13.05 5.12
N GLY A 442 -17.06 -13.30 3.85
CA GLY A 442 -15.71 -13.22 3.31
C GLY A 442 -15.39 -11.86 2.69
N TYR A 443 -14.17 -11.39 2.85
CA TYR A 443 -13.62 -10.28 2.07
C TYR A 443 -12.21 -10.63 1.57
N VAL A 444 -11.99 -10.42 0.27
CA VAL A 444 -10.69 -10.60 -0.37
C VAL A 444 -10.44 -9.45 -1.34
N SER A 445 -9.26 -8.83 -1.18
CA SER A 445 -8.72 -7.85 -2.11
C SER A 445 -7.26 -8.19 -2.39
N GLY A 446 -6.90 -8.31 -3.67
CA GLY A 446 -5.60 -8.78 -4.15
C GLY A 446 -5.34 -10.27 -3.89
N ALA A 447 -5.32 -11.12 -4.93
CA ALA A 447 -4.85 -12.49 -4.77
C ALA A 447 -4.00 -12.91 -5.97
N THR A 448 -2.78 -13.40 -5.71
CA THR A 448 -1.99 -14.11 -6.72
C THR A 448 -2.53 -15.52 -6.99
N SER A 449 -3.35 -16.06 -6.08
CA SER A 449 -3.99 -17.37 -6.23
C SER A 449 -5.40 -17.38 -5.63
N ALA A 450 -6.41 -17.32 -6.51
CA ALA A 450 -7.82 -17.40 -6.12
C ALA A 450 -8.17 -18.72 -5.41
N SER A 451 -7.44 -19.81 -5.67
CA SER A 451 -7.72 -21.12 -5.10
C SER A 451 -7.37 -21.22 -3.61
N MET A 452 -6.27 -20.59 -3.18
CA MET A 452 -5.91 -20.53 -1.75
C MET A 452 -6.95 -19.73 -0.97
N ALA A 453 -7.33 -18.54 -1.49
CA ALA A 453 -8.37 -17.73 -0.87
C ALA A 453 -9.71 -18.48 -0.80
N ALA A 454 -10.06 -19.23 -1.86
CA ALA A 454 -11.28 -20.00 -1.89
C ALA A 454 -11.33 -21.09 -0.80
N GLN A 455 -10.21 -21.72 -0.45
CA GLN A 455 -10.19 -22.75 0.61
C GLN A 455 -10.63 -22.19 1.97
N HIS A 456 -10.18 -20.99 2.33
CA HIS A 456 -10.55 -20.34 3.59
C HIS A 456 -11.95 -19.72 3.57
N LEU A 457 -12.44 -19.40 2.37
CA LEU A 457 -13.78 -18.82 2.16
C LEU A 457 -14.84 -19.85 1.77
N LYS A 458 -14.52 -21.14 1.77
CA LYS A 458 -15.52 -22.21 1.68
C LYS A 458 -16.54 -21.99 2.79
N GLN A 459 -17.82 -22.08 2.43
CA GLN A 459 -18.98 -21.88 3.31
C GLN A 459 -19.36 -20.42 3.60
N CYS A 460 -18.66 -19.43 3.03
CA CYS A 460 -19.13 -18.05 3.12
C CYS A 460 -20.49 -17.88 2.44
N ASP A 461 -21.47 -17.35 3.16
CA ASP A 461 -22.77 -16.98 2.59
C ASP A 461 -22.62 -15.80 1.63
N VAL A 462 -21.81 -14.82 2.03
CA VAL A 462 -21.52 -13.61 1.27
C VAL A 462 -20.01 -13.48 1.11
N ILE A 463 -19.55 -13.23 -0.11
CA ILE A 463 -18.16 -12.86 -0.39
C ILE A 463 -18.14 -11.50 -1.06
N ILE A 464 -17.32 -10.60 -0.53
CA ILE A 464 -16.95 -9.33 -1.15
C ILE A 464 -15.60 -9.53 -1.84
N GLY A 465 -15.57 -9.37 -3.16
CA GLY A 465 -14.37 -9.54 -3.97
C GLY A 465 -13.98 -8.24 -4.68
N SER A 466 -12.73 -7.82 -4.48
CA SER A 466 -12.15 -6.69 -5.22
C SER A 466 -11.89 -7.06 -6.68
N PHE A 467 -12.56 -6.39 -7.61
CA PHE A 467 -12.42 -6.65 -9.03
C PHE A 467 -11.20 -6.00 -9.65
N GLY A 468 -10.89 -4.74 -9.32
CA GLY A 468 -9.83 -3.98 -9.98
C GLY A 468 -10.11 -3.75 -11.47
N ASN A 469 -9.22 -4.18 -12.36
CA ASN A 469 -9.31 -3.98 -13.81
C ASN A 469 -9.57 -5.29 -14.56
N SER A 470 -10.00 -5.19 -15.83
CA SER A 470 -10.36 -6.35 -16.65
C SER A 470 -9.18 -7.02 -17.35
N ASN A 471 -8.11 -6.27 -17.65
CA ASN A 471 -6.92 -6.74 -18.37
C ASN A 471 -5.83 -7.35 -17.47
N ASP A 472 -6.15 -7.73 -16.23
CA ASP A 472 -5.19 -8.34 -15.30
C ASP A 472 -4.92 -9.82 -15.64
N GLU A 473 -4.54 -10.10 -16.88
CA GLU A 473 -3.84 -11.34 -17.24
C GLU A 473 -2.41 -11.28 -16.67
N GLY A 474 -2.30 -11.51 -15.35
CA GLY A 474 -1.19 -12.30 -14.82
C GLY A 474 -0.09 -11.64 -13.98
N ASN A 475 -0.09 -10.33 -13.66
CA ASN A 475 1.03 -9.75 -12.88
C ASN A 475 0.73 -8.61 -11.89
N HIS A 476 -0.52 -8.16 -11.71
CA HIS A 476 -0.85 -7.14 -10.71
C HIS A 476 -1.50 -7.76 -9.47
N THR A 477 -0.83 -7.63 -8.32
CA THR A 477 -1.18 -8.27 -7.04
C THR A 477 -2.31 -7.58 -6.28
N GLU A 478 -2.91 -6.52 -6.82
CA GLU A 478 -3.81 -5.62 -6.07
C GLU A 478 -5.29 -6.02 -6.12
N SER A 479 -5.72 -6.83 -7.08
CA SER A 479 -7.13 -7.21 -7.23
C SER A 479 -7.32 -8.67 -7.67
N LEU A 480 -8.56 -9.17 -7.68
CA LEU A 480 -8.88 -10.51 -8.19
C LEU A 480 -8.98 -10.54 -9.73
N GLY A 481 -9.30 -9.41 -10.36
CA GLY A 481 -9.66 -9.37 -11.77
C GLY A 481 -10.87 -10.25 -12.10
N TYR A 482 -11.08 -10.45 -13.40
CA TYR A 482 -12.17 -11.29 -13.91
C TYR A 482 -12.02 -12.77 -13.56
N PHE A 483 -10.87 -13.35 -13.90
CA PHE A 483 -10.64 -14.78 -13.74
C PHE A 483 -10.48 -15.18 -12.28
N GLY A 484 -9.83 -14.36 -11.45
CA GLY A 484 -9.74 -14.63 -10.02
C GLY A 484 -11.10 -14.57 -9.33
N SER A 485 -11.95 -13.60 -9.70
CA SER A 485 -13.34 -13.54 -9.20
C SER A 485 -14.13 -14.79 -9.61
N LEU A 486 -13.99 -15.22 -10.87
CA LEU A 486 -14.69 -16.39 -11.39
C LEU A 486 -14.22 -17.68 -10.68
N ALA A 487 -12.91 -17.88 -10.55
CA ALA A 487 -12.33 -19.03 -9.85
C ALA A 487 -12.75 -19.06 -8.37
N LEU A 488 -12.70 -17.92 -7.69
CA LEU A 488 -13.14 -17.80 -6.29
C LEU A 488 -14.61 -18.19 -6.13
N MET A 489 -15.50 -17.72 -7.01
CA MET A 489 -16.92 -18.09 -6.96
C MET A 489 -17.15 -19.59 -7.25
N GLN A 490 -16.40 -20.17 -8.17
CA GLN A 490 -16.52 -21.59 -8.51
C GLN A 490 -16.09 -22.49 -7.35
N GLU A 491 -15.02 -22.12 -6.66
CA GLU A 491 -14.44 -22.94 -5.60
C GLU A 491 -15.08 -22.71 -4.22
N ALA A 492 -15.39 -21.46 -3.88
CA ALA A 492 -16.01 -21.11 -2.59
C ALA A 492 -17.54 -21.24 -2.62
N THR A 493 -18.16 -21.14 -3.81
CA THR A 493 -19.61 -21.27 -4.05
C THR A 493 -20.50 -20.42 -3.12
N PRO A 494 -20.23 -19.10 -2.96
CA PRO A 494 -21.02 -18.27 -2.06
C PRO A 494 -22.46 -18.13 -2.55
N ARG A 495 -23.40 -17.87 -1.63
CA ARG A 495 -24.79 -17.57 -2.00
C ARG A 495 -24.87 -16.23 -2.74
N LEU A 496 -24.12 -15.24 -2.27
CA LEU A 496 -24.03 -13.90 -2.86
C LEU A 496 -22.56 -13.48 -3.01
N PHE A 497 -22.19 -13.05 -4.21
CA PHE A 497 -20.90 -12.44 -4.50
C PHE A 497 -21.08 -10.97 -4.85
N LEU A 498 -20.45 -10.09 -4.05
CA LEU A 498 -20.41 -8.66 -4.26
C LEU A 498 -19.09 -8.29 -4.94
N CYS A 499 -19.17 -7.85 -6.18
CA CYS A 499 -18.02 -7.44 -6.98
C CYS A 499 -17.80 -5.94 -6.75
N THR A 500 -16.69 -5.55 -6.13
CA THR A 500 -16.42 -4.17 -5.67
C THR A 500 -15.07 -3.66 -6.17
N GLU A 501 -14.66 -2.45 -5.76
CA GLU A 501 -13.31 -1.91 -6.03
C GLU A 501 -12.96 -1.89 -7.53
N PHE A 502 -13.92 -1.53 -8.39
CA PHE A 502 -13.69 -1.41 -9.82
C PHE A 502 -12.72 -0.27 -10.14
N GLY A 503 -11.73 -0.56 -10.97
CA GLY A 503 -10.86 0.43 -11.58
C GLY A 503 -11.54 1.16 -12.73
N GLY A 504 -11.08 2.40 -12.99
CA GLY A 504 -11.62 3.25 -14.04
C GLY A 504 -11.00 3.05 -15.42
N ARG A 505 -10.06 2.11 -15.57
CA ARG A 505 -9.20 1.98 -16.77
C ARG A 505 -9.99 1.68 -18.03
N GLU A 506 -10.95 0.76 -17.95
CA GLU A 506 -11.77 0.34 -19.09
C GLU A 506 -13.10 1.10 -19.19
N GLY A 507 -13.23 2.22 -18.48
CA GLY A 507 -14.49 2.94 -18.35
C GLY A 507 -15.41 2.31 -17.30
N ASP A 508 -16.66 2.80 -17.23
CA ASP A 508 -17.64 2.27 -16.30
C ASP A 508 -18.23 0.95 -16.83
N ILE A 509 -17.54 -0.16 -16.56
CA ILE A 509 -17.90 -1.53 -16.99
C ILE A 509 -18.54 -2.37 -15.87
N ARG A 510 -18.90 -1.74 -14.75
CA ARG A 510 -19.31 -2.43 -13.51
C ARG A 510 -20.49 -3.37 -13.70
N ILE A 511 -21.51 -2.92 -14.44
CA ILE A 511 -22.71 -3.71 -14.72
C ILE A 511 -22.42 -4.83 -15.73
N GLU A 512 -21.62 -4.53 -16.75
CA GLU A 512 -21.25 -5.46 -17.82
C GLU A 512 -20.44 -6.63 -17.26
N ILE A 513 -19.47 -6.35 -16.40
CA ILE A 513 -18.69 -7.36 -15.69
C ILE A 513 -19.58 -8.22 -14.79
N ALA A 514 -20.44 -7.61 -13.97
CA ALA A 514 -21.33 -8.39 -13.10
C ALA A 514 -22.31 -9.26 -13.90
N LYS A 515 -22.80 -8.77 -15.06
CA LYS A 515 -23.62 -9.57 -15.98
C LYS A 515 -22.85 -10.73 -16.57
N LYS A 516 -21.60 -10.52 -17.00
CA LYS A 516 -20.75 -11.56 -17.59
C LYS A 516 -20.41 -12.63 -16.55
N LEU A 517 -19.94 -12.22 -15.36
CA LEU A 517 -19.69 -13.11 -14.22
C LEU A 517 -20.93 -13.94 -13.87
N ARG A 518 -22.12 -13.34 -13.88
CA ARG A 518 -23.38 -14.06 -13.63
C ARG A 518 -23.72 -15.06 -14.73
N ALA A 519 -23.52 -14.70 -16.00
CA ALA A 519 -23.80 -15.59 -17.12
C ALA A 519 -22.89 -16.82 -17.07
N GLU A 520 -21.59 -16.63 -16.77
CA GLU A 520 -20.63 -17.72 -16.68
C GLU A 520 -20.76 -18.52 -15.36
N SER A 521 -21.13 -17.87 -14.25
CA SER A 521 -21.38 -18.56 -12.98
C SER A 521 -22.61 -19.45 -13.05
N GLN A 522 -23.68 -19.08 -13.78
CA GLN A 522 -24.90 -19.90 -13.89
C GLN A 522 -24.65 -21.31 -14.42
N PHE A 523 -23.59 -21.52 -15.19
CA PHE A 523 -23.20 -22.83 -15.69
C PHE A 523 -22.48 -23.69 -14.63
N LEU A 524 -22.02 -23.08 -13.53
CA LEU A 524 -21.03 -23.67 -12.61
C LEU A 524 -21.45 -23.60 -11.12
N ALA A 525 -22.14 -22.55 -10.69
CA ALA A 525 -22.59 -22.32 -9.32
C ALA A 525 -23.89 -21.49 -9.27
N LYS A 526 -24.74 -21.71 -8.25
CA LYS A 526 -25.98 -20.93 -8.01
C LYS A 526 -25.73 -19.57 -7.32
N THR A 527 -24.56 -18.98 -7.52
CA THR A 527 -24.16 -17.72 -6.90
C THR A 527 -24.85 -16.54 -7.56
N VAL A 528 -25.49 -15.69 -6.76
CA VAL A 528 -25.97 -14.39 -7.24
C VAL A 528 -24.80 -13.41 -7.26
N VAL A 529 -24.62 -12.70 -8.37
CA VAL A 529 -23.55 -11.69 -8.52
C VAL A 529 -24.17 -10.31 -8.62
N LEU A 530 -23.74 -9.39 -7.74
CA LEU A 530 -24.10 -7.97 -7.80
C LEU A 530 -22.84 -7.11 -7.84
N PRO A 531 -22.80 -6.05 -8.68
CA PRO A 531 -21.77 -5.02 -8.54
C PRO A 531 -22.09 -4.22 -7.26
N GLY A 532 -21.12 -4.07 -6.37
CA GLY A 532 -21.21 -3.21 -5.20
C GLY A 532 -20.67 -1.82 -5.48
N ASP A 533 -21.38 -0.84 -4.97
CA ASP A 533 -21.07 0.59 -5.06
C ASP A 533 -21.70 1.30 -3.86
N VAL A 534 -21.30 2.55 -3.61
CA VAL A 534 -21.82 3.36 -2.51
C VAL A 534 -23.35 3.39 -2.51
N GLY A 535 -23.94 2.98 -1.39
CA GLY A 535 -25.38 2.94 -1.18
C GLY A 535 -26.02 1.56 -1.41
N LEU A 536 -25.25 0.53 -1.76
CA LEU A 536 -25.72 -0.85 -1.62
C LEU A 536 -25.80 -1.21 -0.14
N LEU A 537 -27.00 -1.62 0.29
CA LEU A 537 -27.27 -2.12 1.63
C LEU A 537 -27.77 -3.57 1.56
N LEU A 538 -27.12 -4.44 2.33
CA LEU A 538 -27.41 -5.87 2.41
C LEU A 538 -27.76 -6.25 3.86
N ASP A 539 -28.94 -6.83 4.04
CA ASP A 539 -29.32 -7.58 5.25
C ASP A 539 -28.61 -8.93 5.18
N LEU A 540 -27.70 -9.17 6.12
CA LEU A 540 -26.89 -10.39 6.17
C LEU A 540 -27.68 -11.59 6.69
N GLU A 541 -28.71 -11.39 7.50
CA GLU A 541 -29.48 -12.50 8.06
C GLU A 541 -30.33 -13.19 7.00
N GLN A 542 -31.01 -12.36 6.20
CA GLN A 542 -31.91 -12.83 5.14
C GLN A 542 -31.23 -12.88 3.77
N HIS A 543 -30.06 -12.27 3.64
CA HIS A 543 -29.37 -12.01 2.39
C HIS A 543 -30.20 -11.14 1.43
N HIS A 544 -30.96 -10.19 1.97
CA HIS A 544 -31.82 -9.29 1.20
C HIS A 544 -31.12 -7.97 0.90
N VAL A 545 -31.38 -7.41 -0.27
CA VAL A 545 -30.84 -6.11 -0.67
C VAL A 545 -31.94 -5.05 -0.56
N GLN A 546 -31.60 -3.88 -0.05
CA GLN A 546 -32.52 -2.77 0.03
C GLN A 546 -32.66 -2.08 -1.33
N CYS A 547 -33.90 -1.92 -1.80
CA CYS A 547 -34.19 -1.13 -3.00
C CYS A 547 -33.91 0.35 -2.75
N SER A 548 -33.10 0.98 -3.61
CA SER A 548 -32.68 2.39 -3.45
C SER A 548 -33.83 3.40 -3.46
N PHE A 549 -34.99 3.04 -4.02
CA PHE A 549 -36.15 3.93 -4.14
C PHE A 549 -37.26 3.58 -3.16
N SER A 550 -37.73 2.33 -3.18
CA SER A 550 -38.83 1.91 -2.30
C SER A 550 -38.40 1.62 -0.87
N GLN A 551 -37.09 1.52 -0.62
CA GLN A 551 -36.50 1.16 0.68
C GLN A 551 -36.91 -0.23 1.19
N LYS A 552 -37.59 -1.04 0.35
CA LYS A 552 -37.99 -2.41 0.66
C LYS A 552 -36.79 -3.36 0.53
N TRP A 553 -36.72 -4.32 1.44
CA TRP A 553 -35.81 -5.46 1.37
C TRP A 553 -36.36 -6.52 0.40
N VAL A 554 -35.54 -6.95 -0.54
CA VAL A 554 -35.93 -7.94 -1.57
C VAL A 554 -34.80 -8.93 -1.86
N SER A 555 -35.14 -10.07 -2.47
CA SER A 555 -34.16 -11.07 -2.89
C SER A 555 -33.12 -10.47 -3.84
N PRO A 556 -31.82 -10.78 -3.70
CA PRO A 556 -30.78 -10.38 -4.65
C PRO A 556 -31.11 -10.81 -6.09
N THR A 557 -31.86 -11.90 -6.28
CA THR A 557 -32.31 -12.37 -7.60
C THR A 557 -33.35 -11.47 -8.25
N GLU A 558 -34.05 -10.66 -7.47
CA GLU A 558 -35.11 -9.72 -7.90
C GLU A 558 -34.59 -8.29 -8.06
N ILE A 559 -33.33 -8.04 -7.69
CA ILE A 559 -32.69 -6.73 -7.85
C ILE A 559 -32.15 -6.57 -9.27
N ARG A 560 -32.44 -5.40 -9.86
CA ARG A 560 -31.75 -4.90 -11.04
C ARG A 560 -30.87 -3.72 -10.66
N THR A 561 -29.61 -3.76 -11.09
CA THR A 561 -28.72 -2.62 -10.96
C THR A 561 -28.85 -1.70 -12.16
N LEU A 562 -28.97 -0.40 -11.92
CA LEU A 562 -29.00 0.64 -12.94
C LEU A 562 -27.78 1.56 -12.82
N LYS A 563 -27.24 1.95 -13.98
CA LYS A 563 -26.24 3.01 -14.08
C LYS A 563 -26.90 4.36 -13.89
N SER A 564 -26.16 5.27 -13.27
CA SER A 564 -26.49 6.69 -13.30
C SER A 564 -26.36 7.24 -14.73
N LYS A 565 -26.91 8.43 -15.00
CA LYS A 565 -26.69 9.13 -16.28
C LYS A 565 -25.23 9.49 -16.51
N GLU A 566 -24.49 9.72 -15.43
CA GLU A 566 -23.07 10.03 -15.46
C GLU A 566 -22.24 8.73 -15.37
N PRO A 567 -21.18 8.57 -16.19
CA PRO A 567 -20.22 7.49 -16.02
C PRO A 567 -19.63 7.51 -14.61
N PHE A 568 -19.47 6.33 -14.01
CA PHE A 568 -18.97 6.15 -12.64
C PHE A 568 -19.84 6.76 -11.54
N GLY A 569 -21.01 7.30 -11.87
CA GLY A 569 -21.96 7.76 -10.85
C GLY A 569 -22.53 6.61 -10.03
N LYS A 570 -23.15 6.94 -8.89
CA LYS A 570 -23.72 5.98 -7.94
C LYS A 570 -24.67 5.01 -8.66
N LEU A 571 -24.47 3.72 -8.46
CA LEU A 571 -25.40 2.69 -8.92
C LEU A 571 -26.69 2.71 -8.09
N ALA A 572 -27.81 2.41 -8.75
CA ALA A 572 -29.09 2.23 -8.09
C ALA A 572 -29.51 0.76 -8.13
N TYR A 573 -30.14 0.28 -7.06
CA TYR A 573 -30.60 -1.10 -6.90
C TYR A 573 -32.12 -1.11 -6.85
N LEU A 574 -32.77 -1.63 -7.89
CA LEU A 574 -34.22 -1.59 -8.05
C LEU A 574 -34.87 -2.95 -7.83
N SER A 575 -35.87 -2.98 -6.96
CA SER A 575 -36.85 -4.07 -6.90
C SER A 575 -37.79 -4.05 -8.10
N SER A 576 -38.43 -5.20 -8.36
CA SER A 576 -39.44 -5.37 -9.43
C SER A 576 -40.58 -4.37 -9.39
N ASP A 577 -40.99 -3.96 -8.19
CA ASP A 577 -42.03 -2.94 -7.97
C ASP A 577 -41.67 -1.56 -8.54
N CYS A 578 -40.39 -1.28 -8.78
CA CYS A 578 -39.88 0.04 -9.18
C CYS A 578 -39.54 0.13 -10.67
N TYR A 579 -39.93 -0.84 -11.50
CA TYR A 579 -39.59 -0.87 -12.93
C TYR A 579 -40.48 0.01 -13.82
N LEU A 580 -41.38 0.81 -13.23
CA LEU A 580 -42.43 1.56 -13.94
C LEU A 580 -41.93 2.84 -14.61
#